data_AF-A0A3Q2XPY3-F1
#
_entry.id   AF-A0A3Q2XPY3-F1
#
_cell.length_a   1.000
_cell.length_b   1.000
_cell.length_c   1.000
_cell.angle_alpha   90.00
_cell.angle_beta   90.00
_cell.angle_gamma   90.00
#
_symmetry.space_group_name_H-M   'P 1'
#
loop_
_entity.id
_entity.type
_entity.pdbx_description
1 polymer ?
#
loop_
_entity_poly.entity_id
_entity_poly.type
_entity_poly.pdbx_seq_one_letter_code
_entity_poly.pdbx_strand_id
1 'polypeptide(L)'
;PQVNESLCGEAEGVQLCNHLLSLMRPEGRAANQMLALRILCNCFSSSHGQALLMAQREAVLSRAADLAAVCNKNIHIALATLVLNYAGCLHNQPDLEAKAQCLSVASRALETVQDKEAVFRLLVALGTTVASDQTAQDLARSLGVNAQISRYSSVSDPSKLGECCQLVLKELQ
;
A
#
# COMPACT_ATOMS: atom_id res chain seq x y z
N PRO A 1 22.81 2.38 -0.06
CA PRO A 1 23.62 1.72 0.99
C PRO A 1 23.96 2.63 2.18
N GLN A 2 24.59 3.81 2.00
CA GLN A 2 24.90 4.71 3.12
C GLN A 2 23.77 5.68 3.51
N VAL A 3 23.12 6.34 2.53
CA VAL A 3 22.07 7.34 2.81
C VAL A 3 20.86 6.74 3.54
N ASN A 4 20.48 5.50 3.21
CA ASN A 4 19.37 4.85 3.90
C ASN A 4 19.74 4.49 5.33
N GLU A 5 20.92 3.92 5.56
CA GLU A 5 21.41 3.60 6.90
C GLU A 5 21.46 4.86 7.79
N SER A 6 22.00 5.96 7.27
CA SER A 6 22.11 7.22 8.04
C SER A 6 20.76 7.89 8.32
N LEU A 7 19.79 7.78 7.41
CA LEU A 7 18.51 8.48 7.52
C LEU A 7 17.37 7.62 8.08
N CYS A 8 17.49 6.30 8.00
CA CYS A 8 16.47 5.34 8.47
C CYS A 8 16.91 4.55 9.71
N GLY A 9 18.14 4.77 10.21
CA GLY A 9 18.61 4.20 11.47
C GLY A 9 17.98 4.88 12.68
N GLU A 10 17.76 4.08 13.73
CA GLU A 10 17.49 4.53 15.11
C GLU A 10 16.54 5.75 15.24
N ALA A 11 17.02 6.83 15.88
CA ALA A 11 16.21 8.01 16.21
C ALA A 11 15.99 8.92 14.99
N GLU A 12 16.98 9.00 14.09
CA GLU A 12 16.96 9.76 12.85
C GLU A 12 15.83 9.26 11.94
N GLY A 13 15.65 7.94 11.87
CA GLY A 13 14.56 7.32 11.12
C GLY A 13 13.18 7.78 11.58
N VAL A 14 12.94 7.82 12.89
CA VAL A 14 11.66 8.28 13.43
C VAL A 14 11.43 9.77 13.14
N GLN A 15 12.47 10.59 13.23
CA GLN A 15 12.37 12.02 12.88
C GLN A 15 12.08 12.22 11.39
N LEU A 16 12.74 11.47 10.51
CA LEU A 16 12.47 11.48 9.09
C LEU A 16 11.01 11.10 8.81
N CYS A 17 10.52 9.99 9.37
CA CYS A 17 9.14 9.57 9.22
C CYS A 17 8.17 10.67 9.66
N ASN A 18 8.35 11.22 10.86
CA ASN A 18 7.49 12.30 11.37
C ASN A 18 7.48 13.52 10.44
N HIS A 19 8.64 13.91 9.91
CA HIS A 19 8.73 15.00 8.95
C HIS A 19 7.98 14.69 7.65
N LEU A 20 8.18 13.50 7.06
CA LEU A 20 7.48 13.08 5.84
C LEU A 20 5.95 13.02 6.06
N LEU A 21 5.50 12.50 7.20
CA LEU A 21 4.08 12.46 7.55
C LEU A 21 3.47 13.86 7.66
N SER A 22 4.24 14.84 8.13
CA SER A 22 3.80 16.24 8.18
C SER A 22 3.59 16.85 6.79
N LEU A 23 4.35 16.40 5.78
CA LEU A 23 4.24 16.82 4.38
C LEU A 23 3.08 16.12 3.64
N MET A 24 2.57 15.02 4.20
CA MET A 24 1.49 14.20 3.65
C MET A 24 0.08 14.63 4.10
N ARG A 25 -0.07 15.78 4.77
CA ARG A 25 -1.40 16.29 5.15
C ARG A 25 -2.26 16.53 3.90
N PRO A 26 -3.54 16.13 3.85
CA PRO A 26 -4.39 16.28 2.66
C PRO A 26 -4.50 17.72 2.12
N GLU A 27 -4.45 18.71 3.00
CA GLU A 27 -4.50 20.15 2.69
C GLU A 27 -3.14 20.70 2.20
N GLY A 28 -2.11 19.87 2.21
CA GLY A 28 -0.76 20.21 1.79
C GLY A 28 -0.60 20.33 0.27
N ARG A 29 0.62 20.66 -0.15
CA ARG A 29 0.96 20.74 -1.59
C ARG A 29 1.07 19.34 -2.18
N ALA A 30 0.35 19.10 -3.28
CA ALA A 30 0.35 17.80 -3.98
C ALA A 30 1.76 17.30 -4.37
N ALA A 31 2.67 18.22 -4.74
CA ALA A 31 4.06 17.87 -5.03
C ALA A 31 4.79 17.28 -3.82
N ASN A 32 4.58 17.87 -2.63
CA ASN A 32 5.22 17.41 -1.39
C ASN A 32 4.64 16.06 -0.95
N GLN A 33 3.32 15.91 -1.01
CA GLN A 33 2.63 14.65 -0.70
C GLN A 33 3.15 13.50 -1.58
N MET A 34 3.23 13.73 -2.90
CA MET A 34 3.73 12.76 -3.86
C MET A 34 5.19 12.38 -3.58
N LEU A 35 6.06 13.37 -3.36
CA LEU A 35 7.48 13.11 -3.10
C LEU A 35 7.68 12.41 -1.76
N ALA A 36 6.94 12.78 -0.71
CA ALA A 36 6.99 12.11 0.58
C ALA A 36 6.59 10.63 0.46
N LEU A 37 5.49 10.32 -0.22
CA LEU A 37 5.10 8.93 -0.51
C LEU A 37 6.19 8.17 -1.26
N ARG A 38 6.81 8.78 -2.28
CA ARG A 38 7.88 8.15 -3.07
C ARG A 38 9.14 7.91 -2.25
N ILE A 39 9.50 8.82 -1.34
CA ILE A 39 10.62 8.62 -0.41
C ILE A 39 10.34 7.39 0.46
N LEU A 40 9.15 7.30 1.06
CA LEU A 40 8.75 6.14 1.87
C LEU A 40 8.79 4.85 1.04
N CYS A 41 8.27 4.86 -0.20
CA CYS A 41 8.36 3.69 -1.10
C CYS A 41 9.82 3.24 -1.30
N ASN A 42 10.72 4.19 -1.55
CA ASN A 42 12.12 3.90 -1.83
C ASN A 42 12.90 3.42 -0.60
N CYS A 43 12.45 3.74 0.61
CA CYS A 43 13.06 3.24 1.85
C CYS A 43 12.95 1.70 1.97
N PHE A 44 11.94 1.07 1.37
CA PHE A 44 11.81 -0.38 1.33
C PHE A 44 12.94 -1.10 0.57
N SER A 45 13.76 -0.39 -0.20
CA SER A 45 14.88 -0.98 -0.95
C SER A 45 16.08 -1.40 -0.08
N SER A 46 15.96 -1.36 1.25
CA SER A 46 17.02 -1.72 2.18
C SER A 46 16.47 -2.14 3.55
N SER A 47 17.24 -2.92 4.30
CA SER A 47 16.83 -3.48 5.60
C SER A 47 16.48 -2.40 6.63
N HIS A 48 17.28 -1.34 6.76
CA HIS A 48 17.02 -0.25 7.71
C HIS A 48 15.70 0.47 7.42
N GLY A 49 15.48 0.87 6.17
CA GLY A 49 14.22 1.49 5.76
C GLY A 49 13.01 0.55 5.88
N GLN A 50 13.16 -0.75 5.59
CA GLN A 50 12.10 -1.73 5.86
C GLN A 50 11.79 -1.82 7.34
N ALA A 51 12.81 -1.95 8.20
CA ALA A 51 12.64 -2.03 9.65
C ALA A 51 11.94 -0.78 10.22
N LEU A 52 12.37 0.41 9.78
CA LEU A 52 11.75 1.68 10.16
C LEU A 52 10.27 1.73 9.76
N LEU A 53 9.95 1.40 8.51
CA LEU A 53 8.57 1.49 8.02
C LEU A 53 7.68 0.41 8.62
N MET A 54 8.21 -0.77 8.94
CA MET A 54 7.50 -1.76 9.72
C MET A 54 7.24 -1.28 11.15
N ALA A 55 8.21 -0.62 11.80
CA ALA A 55 8.03 -0.05 13.13
C ALA A 55 7.07 1.15 13.17
N GLN A 56 6.99 1.94 12.08
CA GLN A 56 6.11 3.12 11.95
C GLN A 56 4.86 2.83 11.10
N ARG A 57 4.56 1.55 10.87
CA ARG A 57 3.51 1.07 9.94
C ARG A 57 2.18 1.78 10.16
N GLU A 58 1.73 1.84 11.41
CA GLU A 58 0.40 2.36 11.74
C GLU A 58 0.24 3.83 11.35
N ALA A 59 1.20 4.67 11.76
CA ALA A 59 1.20 6.10 11.44
C ALA A 59 1.33 6.34 9.93
N VAL A 60 2.19 5.57 9.26
CA VAL A 60 2.43 5.68 7.81
C VAL A 60 1.21 5.27 7.01
N LEU A 61 0.64 4.10 7.27
CA LEU A 61 -0.54 3.60 6.54
C LEU A 61 -1.78 4.44 6.82
N SER A 62 -1.99 4.88 8.07
CA SER A 62 -3.09 5.80 8.40
C SER A 62 -2.99 7.10 7.61
N ARG A 63 -1.82 7.75 7.58
CA ARG A 63 -1.64 9.00 6.85
C ARG A 63 -1.73 8.80 5.34
N ALA A 64 -1.22 7.69 4.83
CA ALA A 64 -1.28 7.35 3.41
C ALA A 64 -2.74 7.15 2.96
N ALA A 65 -3.58 6.51 3.78
CA ALA A 65 -5.00 6.30 3.49
C ALA A 65 -5.78 7.62 3.32
N ASP A 66 -5.43 8.68 4.05
CA ASP A 66 -6.05 10.01 3.89
C ASP A 66 -5.81 10.59 2.48
N LEU A 67 -4.67 10.27 1.87
CA LEU A 67 -4.31 10.76 0.53
C LEU A 67 -5.08 10.08 -0.60
N ALA A 68 -5.84 9.02 -0.34
CA ALA A 68 -6.74 8.43 -1.33
C ALA A 68 -7.87 9.38 -1.77
N ALA A 69 -8.20 10.39 -0.96
CA ALA A 69 -9.18 11.42 -1.29
C ALA A 69 -8.59 12.57 -2.13
N VAL A 70 -7.25 12.66 -2.24
CA VAL A 70 -6.59 13.72 -3.00
C VAL A 70 -6.59 13.33 -4.47
N CYS A 71 -7.46 13.95 -5.28
CA CYS A 71 -7.66 13.68 -6.71
C CYS A 71 -6.41 13.99 -7.59
N ASN A 72 -5.35 13.20 -7.43
CA ASN A 72 -4.11 13.33 -8.18
C ASN A 72 -3.55 11.93 -8.50
N LYS A 73 -3.51 11.59 -9.78
CA LYS A 73 -3.05 10.27 -10.24
C LYS A 73 -1.66 9.88 -9.72
N ASN A 74 -0.73 10.83 -9.63
CA ASN A 74 0.64 10.53 -9.22
C ASN A 74 0.73 10.22 -7.73
N ILE A 75 -0.15 10.83 -6.91
CA ILE A 75 -0.29 10.51 -5.48
C ILE A 75 -0.90 9.12 -5.35
N HIS A 76 -1.97 8.81 -6.09
CA HIS A 76 -2.60 7.50 -6.06
C HIS A 76 -1.65 6.37 -6.46
N ILE A 77 -0.83 6.57 -7.50
CA ILE A 77 0.19 5.59 -7.90
C ILE A 77 1.23 5.41 -6.79
N ALA A 78 1.70 6.50 -6.17
CA ALA A 78 2.67 6.42 -5.08
C ALA A 78 2.08 5.74 -3.82
N LEU A 79 0.83 6.05 -3.48
CA LEU A 79 0.06 5.39 -2.41
C LEU A 79 -0.06 3.88 -2.67
N ALA A 80 -0.52 3.50 -3.87
CA ALA A 80 -0.67 2.10 -4.24
C ALA A 80 0.67 1.34 -4.20
N THR A 81 1.76 2.01 -4.58
CA THR A 81 3.11 1.45 -4.49
C THR A 81 3.55 1.24 -3.04
N LEU A 82 3.25 2.19 -2.15
CA LEU A 82 3.57 2.08 -0.74
C LEU A 82 2.85 0.87 -0.11
N VAL A 83 1.56 0.72 -0.39
CA VAL A 83 0.75 -0.42 0.09
C VAL A 83 1.28 -1.74 -0.46
N LEU A 84 1.65 -1.79 -1.75
CA LEU A 84 2.28 -2.96 -2.35
C LEU A 84 3.62 -3.33 -1.68
N ASN A 85 4.44 -2.35 -1.33
CA ASN A 85 5.71 -2.62 -0.64
C ASN A 85 5.47 -3.20 0.77
N TYR A 86 4.48 -2.69 1.51
CA TYR A 86 4.06 -3.30 2.78
C TYR A 86 3.58 -4.74 2.57
N ALA A 87 2.72 -4.98 1.59
CA ALA A 87 2.24 -6.34 1.28
C ALA A 87 3.42 -7.29 1.01
N GLY A 88 4.42 -6.85 0.24
CA GLY A 88 5.64 -7.63 -0.01
C GLY A 88 6.42 -7.98 1.25
N CYS A 89 6.58 -7.03 2.18
CA CYS A 89 7.21 -7.30 3.47
C CYS A 89 6.38 -8.25 4.36
N LEU A 90 5.05 -8.18 4.26
CA LEU A 90 4.13 -8.93 5.10
C LEU A 90 3.80 -10.33 4.60
N HIS A 91 3.99 -10.62 3.32
CA HIS A 91 3.59 -11.89 2.70
C HIS A 91 4.00 -13.12 3.53
N ASN A 92 5.27 -13.17 3.93
CA ASN A 92 5.85 -14.28 4.69
C ASN A 92 5.85 -14.09 6.22
N GLN A 93 5.20 -13.03 6.72
CA GLN A 93 5.15 -12.72 8.16
C GLN A 93 3.84 -13.22 8.77
N PRO A 94 3.86 -13.89 9.94
CA PRO A 94 2.66 -14.29 10.66
C PRO A 94 2.06 -13.12 11.46
N ASP A 95 1.95 -11.93 10.85
CA ASP A 95 1.43 -10.71 11.47
C ASP A 95 0.06 -10.37 10.86
N LEU A 96 -1.00 -10.97 11.43
CA LEU A 96 -2.36 -10.78 10.94
C LEU A 96 -2.83 -9.33 11.09
N GLU A 97 -2.41 -8.63 12.16
CA GLU A 97 -2.81 -7.24 12.40
C GLU A 97 -2.24 -6.33 11.31
N ALA A 98 -0.97 -6.51 10.95
CA ALA A 98 -0.37 -5.78 9.85
C ALA A 98 -1.04 -6.07 8.51
N LYS A 99 -1.34 -7.35 8.24
CA LYS A 99 -2.05 -7.76 7.03
C LYS A 99 -3.44 -7.13 6.98
N ALA A 100 -4.16 -7.11 8.11
CA ALA A 100 -5.46 -6.46 8.25
C ALA A 100 -5.40 -4.97 7.88
N GLN A 101 -4.40 -4.27 8.41
CA GLN A 101 -4.20 -2.85 8.12
C GLN A 101 -3.88 -2.62 6.65
N CYS A 102 -3.01 -3.44 6.06
CA CYS A 102 -2.65 -3.38 4.64
C CYS A 102 -3.89 -3.60 3.75
N LEU A 103 -4.69 -4.64 4.03
CA LEU A 103 -5.94 -4.94 3.32
C LEU A 103 -6.95 -3.79 3.43
N SER A 104 -7.13 -3.24 4.63
CA SER A 104 -8.06 -2.14 4.88
C SER A 104 -7.68 -0.88 4.09
N VAL A 105 -6.40 -0.51 4.09
CA VAL A 105 -5.94 0.66 3.31
C VAL A 105 -6.05 0.41 1.81
N ALA A 106 -5.72 -0.80 1.34
CA ALA A 106 -5.87 -1.15 -0.07
C ALA A 106 -7.33 -1.09 -0.54
N SER A 107 -8.23 -1.68 0.25
CA SER A 107 -9.67 -1.68 0.01
C SER A 107 -10.20 -0.24 0.00
N ARG A 108 -9.91 0.57 1.02
CA ARG A 108 -10.34 1.97 1.04
C ARG A 108 -9.83 2.78 -0.16
N ALA A 109 -8.58 2.59 -0.57
CA ALA A 109 -8.04 3.27 -1.74
C ALA A 109 -8.77 2.86 -3.05
N LEU A 110 -9.18 1.61 -3.20
CA LEU A 110 -9.91 1.13 -4.37
C LEU A 110 -11.32 1.74 -4.52
N GLU A 111 -11.87 2.37 -3.48
CA GLU A 111 -13.13 3.09 -3.56
C GLU A 111 -13.01 4.38 -4.39
N THR A 112 -11.87 5.07 -4.32
CA THR A 112 -11.68 6.40 -4.91
C THR A 112 -10.73 6.41 -6.11
N VAL A 113 -9.75 5.50 -6.15
CA VAL A 113 -8.71 5.49 -7.18
C VAL A 113 -9.27 5.03 -8.52
N GLN A 114 -9.10 5.87 -9.55
CA GLN A 114 -9.53 5.57 -10.93
C GLN A 114 -8.38 5.25 -11.88
N ASP A 115 -7.15 5.64 -11.53
CA ASP A 115 -5.98 5.39 -12.38
C ASP A 115 -5.71 3.88 -12.45
N LYS A 116 -5.70 3.33 -13.67
CA LYS A 116 -5.59 1.88 -13.90
C LYS A 116 -4.27 1.29 -13.38
N GLU A 117 -3.18 2.06 -13.42
CA GLU A 117 -1.89 1.60 -12.89
C GLU A 117 -1.91 1.55 -11.35
N ALA A 118 -2.51 2.54 -10.71
CA ALA A 118 -2.70 2.53 -9.25
C ALA A 118 -3.65 1.40 -8.82
N VAL A 119 -4.77 1.19 -9.51
CA VAL A 119 -5.69 0.07 -9.26
C VAL A 119 -4.97 -1.27 -9.41
N PHE A 120 -4.20 -1.46 -10.49
CA PHE A 120 -3.41 -2.66 -10.70
C PHE A 120 -2.46 -2.93 -9.52
N ARG A 121 -1.72 -1.93 -9.06
CA ARG A 121 -0.81 -2.08 -7.90
C ARG A 121 -1.55 -2.43 -6.60
N LEU A 122 -2.74 -1.86 -6.38
CA LEU A 122 -3.59 -2.21 -5.23
C LEU A 122 -4.10 -3.66 -5.31
N LEU A 123 -4.48 -4.14 -6.49
CA LEU A 123 -4.86 -5.54 -6.70
C LEU A 123 -3.68 -6.48 -6.43
N VAL A 124 -2.48 -6.13 -6.90
CA VAL A 124 -1.27 -6.91 -6.58
C VAL A 124 -1.03 -6.89 -5.06
N ALA A 125 -1.17 -5.74 -4.39
CA ALA A 125 -0.99 -5.66 -2.94
C ALA A 125 -2.00 -6.54 -2.17
N LEU A 126 -3.27 -6.54 -2.57
CA LEU A 126 -4.30 -7.42 -2.00
C LEU A 126 -3.92 -8.89 -2.20
N GLY A 127 -3.62 -9.28 -3.44
CA GLY A 127 -3.22 -10.65 -3.79
C GLY A 127 -1.99 -11.11 -3.00
N THR A 128 -0.94 -10.29 -2.96
CA THR A 128 0.29 -10.58 -2.19
C THR A 128 0.00 -10.75 -0.70
N THR A 129 -0.89 -9.94 -0.13
CA THR A 129 -1.22 -10.01 1.30
C THR A 129 -1.95 -11.30 1.68
N VAL A 130 -2.82 -11.81 0.80
CA VAL A 130 -3.65 -13.01 1.06
C VAL A 130 -3.07 -14.32 0.51
N ALA A 131 -2.10 -14.23 -0.39
CA ALA A 131 -1.52 -15.40 -1.05
C ALA A 131 -0.94 -16.37 -0.01
N SER A 132 -1.37 -17.63 -0.08
CA SER A 132 -0.94 -18.71 0.84
C SER A 132 -1.22 -18.44 2.33
N ASP A 133 -2.18 -17.57 2.67
CA ASP A 133 -2.59 -17.28 4.05
C ASP A 133 -4.11 -17.31 4.20
N GLN A 134 -4.63 -18.44 4.69
CA GLN A 134 -6.07 -18.65 4.89
C GLN A 134 -6.70 -17.61 5.82
N THR A 135 -5.98 -17.17 6.85
CA THR A 135 -6.54 -16.21 7.83
C THR A 135 -6.66 -14.83 7.18
N ALA A 136 -5.67 -14.44 6.38
CA ALA A 136 -5.75 -13.21 5.59
C ALA A 136 -6.83 -13.27 4.50
N GLN A 137 -7.05 -14.43 3.88
CA GLN A 137 -8.15 -14.64 2.93
C GLN A 137 -9.52 -14.50 3.58
N ASP A 138 -9.73 -15.12 4.75
CA ASP A 138 -10.97 -15.00 5.53
C ASP A 138 -11.23 -13.54 5.92
N LEU A 139 -10.19 -12.84 6.36
CA LEU A 139 -10.27 -11.42 6.67
C LEU A 139 -10.65 -10.58 5.44
N ALA A 140 -9.98 -10.78 4.29
CA ALA A 140 -10.30 -10.07 3.05
C ALA A 140 -11.76 -10.31 2.60
N ARG A 141 -12.27 -11.54 2.76
CA ARG A 141 -13.69 -11.85 2.52
C ARG A 141 -14.60 -11.06 3.46
N SER A 142 -14.27 -11.02 4.75
CA SER A 142 -15.06 -10.28 5.75
C SER A 142 -15.11 -8.78 5.49
N LEU A 143 -14.05 -8.21 4.91
CA LEU A 143 -13.97 -6.81 4.46
C LEU A 143 -14.72 -6.55 3.14
N GLY A 144 -15.27 -7.58 2.48
CA GLY A 144 -16.01 -7.43 1.22
C GLY A 144 -15.14 -7.20 -0.01
N VAL A 145 -13.84 -7.54 0.05
CA VAL A 145 -12.88 -7.31 -1.04
C VAL A 145 -13.36 -7.94 -2.36
N ASN A 146 -13.93 -9.15 -2.33
CA ASN A 146 -14.45 -9.84 -3.53
C ASN A 146 -15.48 -9.01 -4.28
N ALA A 147 -16.46 -8.46 -3.57
CA ALA A 147 -17.52 -7.65 -4.16
C ALA A 147 -16.93 -6.36 -4.75
N GLN A 148 -15.99 -5.74 -4.03
CA GLN A 148 -15.36 -4.49 -4.43
C GLN A 148 -14.53 -4.62 -5.71
N ILE A 149 -13.74 -5.70 -5.84
CA ILE A 149 -12.84 -5.86 -6.98
C ILE A 149 -13.50 -6.52 -8.19
N SER A 150 -14.66 -7.15 -8.04
CA SER A 150 -15.36 -7.88 -9.10
C SER A 150 -15.48 -7.12 -10.43
N ARG A 151 -15.72 -5.80 -10.37
CA ARG A 151 -15.82 -4.92 -11.55
C ARG A 151 -14.55 -4.87 -12.42
N TYR A 152 -13.40 -5.22 -11.84
CA TYR A 152 -12.11 -5.16 -12.53
C TYR A 152 -11.80 -6.43 -13.33
N SER A 153 -12.49 -7.54 -13.07
CA SER A 153 -12.20 -8.83 -13.72
C SER A 153 -12.53 -8.86 -15.22
N SER A 154 -13.34 -7.90 -15.69
CA SER A 154 -13.74 -7.73 -17.09
C SER A 154 -12.93 -6.68 -17.84
N VAL A 155 -11.96 -6.02 -17.19
CA VAL A 155 -11.12 -5.00 -17.82
C VAL A 155 -10.12 -5.66 -18.77
N SER A 156 -10.20 -5.30 -20.06
CA SER A 156 -9.32 -5.82 -21.11
C SER A 156 -8.11 -4.94 -21.42
N ASP A 157 -8.14 -3.66 -21.05
CA ASP A 157 -7.04 -2.72 -21.26
C ASP A 157 -6.76 -1.87 -20.00
N PRO A 158 -5.55 -1.94 -19.41
CA PRO A 158 -4.49 -2.89 -19.75
C PRO A 158 -4.88 -4.30 -19.25
N SER A 159 -4.60 -5.34 -20.05
CA SER A 159 -5.07 -6.71 -19.76
C SER A 159 -4.60 -7.23 -18.39
N LYS A 160 -3.38 -6.84 -17.97
CA LYS A 160 -2.82 -7.16 -16.66
C LYS A 160 -3.73 -6.83 -15.48
N LEU A 161 -4.60 -5.82 -15.61
CA LEU A 161 -5.54 -5.43 -14.55
C LEU A 161 -6.63 -6.49 -14.39
N GLY A 162 -7.27 -6.89 -15.49
CA GLY A 162 -8.30 -7.93 -15.47
C GLY A 162 -7.74 -9.28 -15.07
N GLU A 163 -6.59 -9.66 -15.64
CA GLU A 163 -5.88 -10.91 -15.33
C GLU A 163 -5.51 -10.97 -13.83
N CYS A 164 -4.92 -9.91 -13.28
CA CYS A 164 -4.58 -9.83 -11.86
C CYS A 164 -5.83 -9.93 -10.98
N CYS A 165 -6.90 -9.20 -11.32
CA CYS A 165 -8.15 -9.27 -10.57
C CYS A 165 -8.74 -10.69 -10.53
N GLN A 166 -8.70 -11.42 -11.65
CA GLN A 166 -9.19 -12.79 -11.72
C GLN A 166 -8.39 -13.73 -10.81
N LEU A 167 -7.07 -13.56 -10.75
CA LEU A 167 -6.21 -14.32 -9.85
C LEU A 167 -6.55 -14.02 -8.38
N VAL A 168 -6.70 -12.75 -8.00
CA VAL A 168 -7.06 -12.38 -6.62
C VAL A 168 -8.44 -12.93 -6.25
N LEU A 169 -9.42 -12.87 -7.14
CA LEU A 169 -10.75 -13.44 -6.90
C LEU A 169 -10.69 -14.96 -6.69
N LYS A 170 -9.83 -15.66 -7.42
CA LYS A 170 -9.63 -17.11 -7.27
C LYS A 170 -9.00 -17.46 -5.91
N GLU A 171 -8.04 -16.68 -5.44
CA GLU A 171 -7.42 -16.85 -4.12
C GLU A 171 -8.40 -16.58 -2.96
N LEU A 172 -9.51 -15.86 -3.23
CA LEU A 172 -10.52 -15.51 -2.23
C LEU A 172 -11.80 -16.37 -2.33
N GLN A 173 -11.82 -17.39 -3.19
CA GLN A 173 -12.86 -18.43 -3.23
C GLN A 173 -12.64 -19.46 -2.13
#